data_AF-A0A939W2Y7-F1
#
_entry.id   AF-A0A939W2Y7-F1
#
_cell.length_a   1.000
_cell.length_b   1.000
_cell.length_c   1.000
_cell.angle_alpha   90.00
_cell.angle_beta   90.00
_cell.angle_gamma   90.00
#
_symmetry.space_group_name_H-M   'P 1'
#
loop_
_entity.id
_entity.type
_entity.pdbx_description
1 polymer ?
#
loop_
_entity_poly.entity_id
_entity_poly.type
_entity_poly.pdbx_seq_one_letter_code
_entity_poly.pdbx_strand_id
1 'polypeptide(L)' 'MFSLKDKLTFVNIDQDYLKYLHENCSEVFYKPIGYDNKPYIGILINEDENKYVIPLSSAKEKHKFWNNV' A
#
# COMPACT_ATOMS: atom_id res chain seq x y z
N MET A 1 -7.49 -14.08 -8.02
CA MET A 1 -8.18 -13.75 -6.74
C MET A 1 -7.13 -13.51 -5.66
N PHE A 2 -7.37 -12.60 -4.70
CA PHE A 2 -6.45 -12.38 -3.58
C PHE A 2 -6.91 -13.17 -2.34
N SER A 3 -5.98 -13.83 -1.65
CA SER A 3 -6.18 -14.44 -0.34
C SER A 3 -5.29 -13.74 0.69
N LEU A 4 -5.76 -13.67 1.93
CA LEU A 4 -4.94 -13.20 3.04
C LEU A 4 -4.09 -14.38 3.51
N LYS A 5 -2.76 -14.26 3.48
CA LYS A 5 -1.88 -15.38 3.85
C LYS A 5 -2.03 -15.77 5.32
N ASP A 6 -2.21 -14.78 6.18
CA ASP A 6 -2.17 -14.93 7.64
C ASP A 6 -3.13 -13.92 8.31
N LYS A 7 -2.71 -13.30 9.42
CA LYS A 7 -3.37 -12.15 10.03
C LYS A 7 -3.02 -10.90 9.26
N LEU A 8 -3.97 -9.97 9.22
CA LEU A 8 -3.76 -8.64 8.67
C LEU A 8 -2.77 -7.88 9.58
N THR A 9 -1.61 -7.50 9.04
CA THR A 9 -0.55 -6.80 9.77
C THR A 9 -0.19 -5.47 9.12
N PHE A 10 0.37 -4.58 9.92
CA PHE A 10 1.02 -3.37 9.42
C PHE A 10 2.41 -3.71 8.91
N VAL A 11 2.73 -3.16 7.73
CA VAL A 11 4.00 -3.37 7.04
C VAL A 11 4.56 -2.00 6.66
N ASN A 12 5.87 -1.85 6.80
CA ASN A 12 6.61 -0.73 6.21
C ASN A 12 7.38 -1.26 4.99
N ILE A 13 7.46 -0.44 3.95
CA ILE A 13 8.20 -0.75 2.73
C ILE A 13 9.46 0.09 2.71
N ASP A 14 10.55 -0.51 2.26
CA ASP A 14 11.81 0.18 2.00
C ASP A 14 11.63 1.33 0.98
N GLN A 15 12.26 2.48 1.25
CA GLN A 15 12.09 3.68 0.43
C GLN A 15 12.75 3.55 -0.94
N ASP A 16 13.89 2.86 -1.04
CA ASP A 16 14.58 2.67 -2.31
C ASP A 16 13.77 1.73 -3.21
N TYR A 17 13.15 0.70 -2.63
CA TYR A 17 12.23 -0.18 -3.36
C TYR A 17 10.97 0.57 -3.82
N LEU A 18 10.38 1.41 -2.96
CA LEU A 18 9.21 2.21 -3.32
C LEU A 18 9.52 3.21 -4.44
N LYS A 19 10.71 3.83 -4.39
CA LYS A 19 11.21 4.71 -5.43
C LYS A 19 11.34 3.99 -6.76
N TYR A 20 11.97 2.81 -6.77
CA TYR A 20 12.10 1.98 -7.97
C TYR A 20 10.72 1.65 -8.57
N LEU A 21 9.74 1.27 -7.75
CA LEU A 21 8.38 1.02 -8.22
C LEU A 21 7.71 2.27 -8.80
N HIS A 22 7.89 3.43 -8.17
CA HIS A 22 7.35 4.71 -8.66
C HIS A 22 7.95 5.13 -10.00
N GLU A 23 9.25 4.92 -10.19
CA GLU A 23 9.95 5.21 -11.45
C GLU A 23 9.42 4.34 -12.61
N ASN A 24 8.97 3.12 -12.31
CA ASN A 24 8.36 2.22 -13.31
C ASN A 24 6.84 2.41 -13.45
N CYS A 25 6.16 2.92 -12.42
CA CYS A 25 4.72 3.16 -12.40
C CYS A 25 4.36 4.36 -11.51
N SER A 26 3.98 5.47 -12.14
CA SER A 26 3.69 6.74 -11.44
C SER A 26 2.48 6.68 -10.49
N GLU A 27 1.62 5.66 -10.62
CA GLU A 27 0.51 5.41 -9.69
C GLU A 27 0.98 4.92 -8.32
N VAL A 28 2.17 4.32 -8.24
CA VAL A 28 2.77 3.95 -6.97
C VAL A 28 3.17 5.23 -6.24
N PHE A 29 2.49 5.56 -5.15
CA PHE A 29 2.80 6.77 -4.40
C PHE A 29 4.20 6.70 -3.78
N TYR A 30 5.07 7.65 -4.13
CA TYR A 30 6.39 7.84 -3.51
C TYR A 30 6.57 9.30 -3.09
N LYS A 31 7.19 9.51 -1.92
CA LYS A 31 7.62 10.83 -1.46
C LYS A 31 8.91 10.71 -0.65
N PRO A 32 10.00 11.40 -1.03
CA PRO A 32 11.33 11.19 -0.46
C PRO A 32 11.52 11.70 0.97
N ILE A 33 10.62 12.52 1.51
CA ILE A 33 10.77 13.13 2.84
C ILE A 33 9.44 13.06 3.60
N GLY A 34 9.51 12.55 4.84
CA GLY A 34 8.41 12.55 5.81
C GLY A 34 7.38 11.44 5.59
N TYR A 35 7.72 10.42 4.80
CA TYR A 35 6.85 9.29 4.47
C TYR A 35 7.55 7.92 4.64
N ASP A 36 8.71 7.91 5.29
CA ASP A 36 9.51 6.71 5.58
C ASP A 36 8.73 5.70 6.43
N ASN A 37 7.83 6.21 7.28
CA ASN A 37 6.97 5.42 8.16
C ASN A 37 5.54 5.28 7.64
N LYS A 38 5.29 5.44 6.33
CA LYS A 38 3.95 5.26 5.77
C LYS A 38 3.49 3.81 6.00
N PRO A 39 2.39 3.57 6.74
CA PRO A 39 1.94 2.22 7.01
C PRO A 39 1.21 1.63 5.80
N TYR A 40 1.48 0.35 5.56
CA TYR A 40 0.75 -0.49 4.61
C TYR A 40 0.07 -1.62 5.36
N ILE A 41 -0.98 -2.20 4.78
CA ILE A 41 -1.72 -3.32 5.34
C ILE A 41 -1.62 -4.54 4.42
N GLY A 42 -1.31 -5.71 4.98
CA GLY A 42 -1.03 -6.92 4.19
C GLY A 42 -0.64 -8.12 5.06
N ILE A 43 -0.10 -9.21 4.53
CA ILE A 43 0.27 -9.49 3.13
C ILE A 43 -0.87 -10.24 2.42
N LEU A 44 -1.33 -9.69 1.30
CA LEU A 44 -2.26 -10.34 0.37
C LEU A 44 -1.46 -11.17 -0.63
N ILE A 45 -1.96 -12.34 -0.99
CA ILE A 45 -1.34 -13.23 -1.97
C ILE A 45 -2.29 -13.43 -3.14
N ASN A 46 -1.78 -13.33 -4.37
CA ASN A 46 -2.56 -13.67 -5.56
C ASN A 46 -2.29 -15.12 -6.02
N GLU A 47 -2.95 -15.55 -7.09
CA GLU A 47 -2.78 -16.89 -7.68
C GLU A 47 -1.34 -17.17 -8.18
N ASP A 48 -0.58 -16.13 -8.49
CA ASP A 48 0.82 -16.21 -8.91
C ASP A 48 1.81 -16.14 -7.74
N GLU A 49 1.33 -16.31 -6.50
CA GLU A 49 2.11 -16.20 -5.25
C GLU A 49 2.76 -14.84 -4.99
N ASN A 50 2.39 -13.80 -5.75
CA ASN A 50 2.87 -12.45 -5.55
C ASN A 50 2.28 -11.85 -4.27
N LYS A 51 3.13 -11.19 -3.50
CA LYS A 51 2.78 -10.55 -2.23
C LYS A 51 2.42 -9.09 -2.45
N TYR A 52 1.22 -8.71 -2.02
CA TYR A 52 0.68 -7.36 -2.14
C TYR A 52 0.38 -6.77 -0.78
N VAL A 53 0.47 -5.45 -0.73
CA VAL A 53 0.16 -4.63 0.43
C VAL A 53 -0.63 -3.40 -0.01
N ILE A 54 -1.55 -2.94 0.82
CA ILE A 54 -2.41 -1.80 0.52
C ILE A 54 -1.90 -0.59 1.32
N PRO A 55 -1.58 0.55 0.68
CA PRO A 55 -1.18 1.75 1.38
C PRO A 55 -2.34 2.31 2.20
N LEU A 56 -2.10 2.60 3.47
CA LEU A 56 -3.06 3.34 4.28
C LEU A 56 -2.85 4.84 4.11
N SER A 57 -3.95 5.58 4.18
CA SER A 57 -3.93 7.04 4.16
C SER A 57 -4.91 7.59 5.17
N SER A 58 -4.53 8.70 5.81
CA SER A 58 -5.41 9.42 6.73
C SER A 58 -6.69 9.85 6.03
N ALA A 59 -7.77 9.99 6.81
CA ALA A 59 -9.02 10.53 6.32
C ALA A 59 -8.81 11.91 5.68
N LYS A 60 -9.46 12.15 4.54
CA LYS A 60 -9.44 13.40 3.79
C LYS A 60 -10.88 13.86 3.59
N GLU A 61 -11.09 15.16 3.39
CA GLU A 61 -12.43 15.73 3.14
C GLU A 61 -13.19 15.00 2.03
N LYS A 62 -12.50 14.60 0.95
CA LYS A 62 -13.10 13.86 -0.16
C LYS A 62 -13.67 12.48 0.25
N HIS A 63 -13.20 11.88 1.34
CA HIS A 63 -13.71 10.58 1.81
C HIS A 63 -15.10 10.71 2.45
N LYS A 64 -15.56 11.92 2.84
CA LYS A 64 -16.89 12.13 3.44
C LYS A 64 -18.03 11.75 2.50
N PHE A 65 -17.79 11.84 1.19
CA PHE A 65 -18.77 11.58 0.15
C PHE A 65 -18.61 10.19 -0.48
N TRP A 66 -17.73 9.35 0.07
CA TRP A 66 -17.56 7.98 -0.42
C TRP A 66 -18.67 7.10 0.11
N ASN A 67 -19.30 6.35 -0.78
CA ASN A 67 -20.28 5.35 -0.39
C ASN A 67 -19.56 4.19 0.31
N ASN A 68 -20.21 3.64 1.33
CA ASN A 68 -19.83 2.33 1.83
C ASN A 68 -20.28 1.32 0.76
N VAL A 69 -19.31 0.64 0.16
CA VAL A 69 -19.54 -0.43 -0.82
C VAL A 69 -19.50 -1.77 -0.11
#